data_AF-A0A061S691-F1
#
_entry.id   AF-A0A061S691-F1
#
_cell.length_a   1.000
_cell.length_b   1.000
_cell.length_c   1.000
_cell.angle_alpha   90.00
_cell.angle_beta   90.00
_cell.angle_gamma   90.00
#
_symmetry.space_group_name_H-M   'P 1'
#
loop_
_entity.id
_entity.type
_entity.pdbx_description
1 polymer ?
#
loop_
_entity_poly.entity_id
_entity_poly.type
_entity_poly.pdbx_seq_one_letter_code
_entity_poly.pdbx_strand_id
1 'polypeptide(L)'
;VIPELHCVLIQFDDLSGTAETKSISFHKLVSASDSLILENLRELSGRRDAVASLGQKDISRSSIGVADSNPTRYHKYVALLESFSKQVFPLLDEAEKKKLRFDWNSPAAGLSNRFFSLASLNAERAMALHMYAAALRREAYSAAAAAAAAGSGVGEADSA
;
A
#
# COMPACT_ATOMS: atom_id res chain seq x y z
N VAL A 1 -8.34 42.02 -15.14
CA VAL A 1 -8.02 40.77 -15.88
C VAL A 1 -7.61 39.76 -14.82
N ILE A 2 -8.44 38.76 -14.56
CA ILE A 2 -8.06 37.66 -13.66
C ILE A 2 -7.22 36.71 -14.50
N PRO A 3 -5.97 36.40 -14.14
CA PRO A 3 -5.15 35.48 -14.90
C PRO A 3 -5.82 34.09 -14.91
N GLU A 4 -5.98 33.52 -16.10
CA GLU A 4 -6.42 32.13 -16.24
C GLU A 4 -5.35 31.22 -15.62
N LEU A 5 -5.72 30.54 -14.53
CA LEU A 5 -4.88 29.54 -13.90
C LEU A 5 -5.00 28.25 -14.70
N HIS A 6 -4.03 27.99 -15.58
CA HIS A 6 -3.93 26.71 -16.28
C HIS A 6 -3.34 25.65 -15.34
N CYS A 7 -4.15 24.67 -14.96
CA CYS A 7 -3.68 23.48 -14.24
C CYS A 7 -3.10 22.50 -15.25
N VAL A 8 -1.78 22.31 -15.25
CA VAL A 8 -1.10 21.31 -16.09
C VAL A 8 -0.83 20.07 -15.26
N LEU A 9 -1.41 18.94 -15.67
CA LEU A 9 -1.13 17.63 -15.07
C LEU A 9 0.14 17.06 -15.67
N ILE A 10 1.12 16.76 -14.82
CA ILE A 10 2.35 16.05 -15.23
C ILE A 10 2.01 14.56 -15.36
N GLN A 11 2.56 13.91 -16.39
CA GLN A 11 2.39 12.48 -16.63
C GLN A 11 2.76 11.65 -15.38
N PHE A 12 1.86 10.73 -15.00
CA PHE A 12 1.98 9.90 -13.81
C PHE A 12 2.54 8.52 -14.16
N ASP A 13 3.84 8.31 -13.90
CA ASP A 13 4.48 7.00 -13.99
C ASP A 13 4.51 6.33 -12.61
N ASP A 14 3.65 5.34 -12.38
CA ASP A 14 3.53 4.67 -11.08
C ASP A 14 4.35 3.38 -10.98
N LEU A 15 5.67 3.51 -10.98
CA LEU A 15 6.59 2.40 -10.70
C LEU A 15 6.42 1.86 -9.27
N SER A 16 5.91 2.67 -8.34
CA SER A 16 5.63 2.26 -6.96
C SER A 16 4.40 1.35 -6.84
N GLY A 17 3.45 1.47 -7.76
CA GLY A 17 2.20 0.70 -7.75
C GLY A 17 2.35 -0.78 -8.11
N THR A 18 3.54 -1.21 -8.55
CA THR A 18 3.83 -2.61 -8.88
C THR A 18 4.48 -3.38 -7.74
N ALA A 19 4.64 -2.76 -6.56
CA ALA A 19 5.21 -3.46 -5.43
C ALA A 19 4.21 -4.45 -4.83
N GLU A 20 4.65 -5.70 -4.67
CA GLU A 20 3.91 -6.83 -4.15
C GLU A 20 4.59 -7.34 -2.89
N THR A 21 3.78 -7.94 -2.03
CA THR A 21 4.25 -8.60 -0.82
C THR A 21 3.56 -9.94 -0.64
N LYS A 22 4.19 -10.82 0.12
CA LYS A 22 3.56 -12.07 0.57
C LYS A 22 2.78 -11.91 1.89
N SER A 23 1.79 -12.78 2.04
CA SER A 23 1.03 -13.03 3.26
C SER A 23 1.91 -13.52 4.41
N ILE A 24 1.55 -13.13 5.65
CA ILE A 24 2.22 -13.57 6.87
C ILE A 24 1.17 -13.78 7.97
N SER A 25 1.19 -14.96 8.58
CA SER A 25 0.36 -15.28 9.74
C SER A 25 1.10 -14.99 11.04
N PHE A 26 1.11 -13.74 11.50
CA PHE A 26 1.80 -13.32 12.74
C PHE A 26 1.39 -14.15 13.97
N HIS A 27 0.10 -14.47 14.08
CA HIS A 27 -0.46 -15.29 15.15
C HIS A 27 0.06 -16.74 15.20
N LYS A 28 0.72 -17.23 14.14
CA LYS A 28 1.38 -18.55 14.10
C LYS A 28 2.88 -18.47 14.38
N LEU A 29 3.47 -17.27 14.26
CA LEU A 29 4.91 -17.04 14.37
C LEU A 29 5.30 -16.53 15.76
N VAL A 30 4.39 -15.82 16.41
CA VAL A 30 4.56 -15.21 17.73
C VAL A 30 3.70 -15.96 18.74
N SER A 31 4.32 -16.41 19.83
CA SER A 31 3.60 -17.02 20.94
C SER A 31 3.03 -15.93 21.83
N ALA A 32 1.72 -15.91 22.06
CA ALA A 32 1.10 -15.00 23.02
C ALA A 32 0.10 -15.76 23.89
N SER A 33 0.18 -15.55 25.20
CA SER A 33 -0.75 -16.11 26.20
C SER A 33 -1.98 -15.22 26.42
N ASP A 34 -1.85 -13.91 26.16
CA ASP A 34 -2.93 -12.94 26.29
C ASP A 34 -3.86 -12.99 25.06
N SER A 35 -5.16 -13.16 25.31
CA SER A 35 -6.20 -13.23 24.27
C SER A 35 -6.30 -11.95 23.44
N LEU A 36 -6.08 -10.78 24.05
CA LEU A 36 -6.10 -9.50 23.36
C LEU A 36 -4.91 -9.36 22.40
N ILE A 37 -3.73 -9.80 22.83
CA ILE A 37 -2.53 -9.82 21.97
C ILE A 37 -2.74 -10.77 20.79
N LEU A 38 -3.32 -11.95 21.03
CA LEU A 38 -3.64 -12.91 19.97
C LEU A 38 -4.63 -12.34 18.95
N GLU A 39 -5.66 -11.62 19.40
CA GLU A 39 -6.62 -10.95 18.53
C GLU A 39 -5.93 -9.87 17.67
N ASN A 40 -5.08 -9.04 18.28
CA ASN A 40 -4.29 -8.04 17.56
C ASN A 40 -3.34 -8.66 16.52
N LEU A 41 -2.73 -9.82 16.82
CA LEU A 41 -1.88 -10.55 15.87
C LEU A 41 -2.69 -11.15 14.71
N ARG A 42 -3.92 -11.61 14.95
CA ARG A 42 -4.84 -12.08 13.90
C ARG A 42 -5.27 -10.94 13.00
N GLU A 43 -5.64 -9.80 13.58
CA GLU A 43 -5.99 -8.60 12.82
C GLU A 43 -4.80 -8.10 11.99
N LEU A 44 -3.59 -8.05 12.57
CA LEU A 44 -2.38 -7.70 11.83
C LEU A 44 -2.11 -8.65 10.65
N SER A 45 -2.34 -9.96 10.86
CA SER A 45 -2.23 -10.96 9.78
C SER A 45 -3.25 -10.68 8.67
N GLY A 46 -4.53 -10.45 9.02
CA GLY A 46 -5.58 -10.17 8.05
C GLY A 46 -5.35 -8.88 7.27
N ARG A 47 -4.82 -7.83 7.92
CA ARG A 47 -4.45 -6.59 7.21
C ARG A 47 -3.25 -6.77 6.29
N ARG A 48 -2.26 -7.58 6.67
CA ARG A 48 -1.15 -7.95 5.78
C ARG A 48 -1.67 -8.72 4.56
N ASP A 49 -2.55 -9.68 4.75
CA ASP A 49 -3.14 -10.46 3.66
C ASP A 49 -3.95 -9.58 2.70
N ALA A 50 -4.69 -8.62 3.22
CA ALA A 50 -5.40 -7.65 2.40
C ALA A 50 -4.46 -6.82 1.53
N VAL A 51 -3.29 -6.42 2.05
CA VAL A 51 -2.25 -5.71 1.29
C VAL A 51 -1.60 -6.63 0.25
N ALA A 52 -1.27 -7.88 0.61
CA ALA A 52 -0.68 -8.86 -0.30
C ALA A 52 -1.57 -9.19 -1.49
N SER A 53 -2.89 -9.23 -1.28
CA SER A 53 -3.87 -9.55 -2.32
C SER A 53 -4.02 -8.49 -3.43
N LEU A 54 -3.49 -7.28 -3.21
CA LEU A 54 -3.56 -6.18 -4.20
C LEU A 54 -2.66 -6.46 -5.40
N GLY A 55 -1.44 -6.97 -5.18
CA GLY A 55 -0.49 -7.25 -6.26
C GLY A 55 -0.98 -8.30 -7.25
N GLN A 56 -1.69 -9.33 -6.76
CA GLN A 56 -2.07 -10.49 -7.57
C GLN A 56 -3.24 -10.23 -8.55
N LYS A 57 -4.07 -9.21 -8.33
CA LYS A 57 -5.30 -9.02 -9.11
C LYS A 57 -5.10 -8.31 -10.45
N ASP A 58 -4.00 -7.58 -10.63
CA ASP A 58 -3.80 -6.72 -11.81
C ASP A 58 -2.97 -7.35 -12.93
N ILE A 59 -2.41 -8.55 -12.73
CA ILE A 59 -1.65 -9.26 -13.79
C ILE A 59 -2.59 -9.80 -14.90
N SER A 60 -3.90 -9.99 -14.64
CA SER A 60 -4.81 -10.58 -15.63
C SER A 60 -5.53 -9.57 -16.54
N ARG A 61 -5.38 -8.26 -16.31
CA ARG A 61 -6.01 -7.23 -17.14
C ARG A 61 -4.96 -6.53 -18.00
N SER A 62 -4.96 -6.86 -19.28
CA SER A 62 -4.28 -6.14 -20.37
C SER A 62 -4.83 -4.72 -20.62
N SER A 63 -5.61 -4.18 -19.70
CA SER A 63 -5.95 -2.77 -19.65
C SER A 63 -5.08 -2.13 -18.58
N ILE A 64 -4.70 -0.87 -18.77
CA ILE A 64 -4.16 0.02 -17.75
C ILE A 64 -5.27 0.16 -16.68
N GLY A 65 -5.40 -0.88 -15.88
CA GLY A 65 -6.50 -1.17 -14.98
C GLY A 65 -6.05 -0.77 -13.59
N VAL A 66 -6.76 0.20 -13.05
CA VAL A 66 -6.53 0.80 -11.75
C VAL A 66 -6.44 -0.30 -10.68
N ALA A 67 -5.23 -0.63 -10.24
CA ALA A 67 -5.06 -1.41 -9.02
C ALA A 67 -5.87 -0.73 -7.93
N ASP A 68 -6.66 -1.51 -7.18
CA ASP A 68 -7.51 -1.06 -6.06
C ASP A 68 -6.63 -0.38 -5.01
N SER A 69 -6.31 0.89 -5.23
CA SER A 69 -5.31 1.67 -4.51
C SER A 69 -5.89 2.26 -3.25
N ASN A 70 -6.75 1.52 -2.55
CA ASN A 70 -7.47 1.99 -1.38
C ASN A 70 -6.45 2.32 -0.27
N PRO A 71 -6.14 3.61 0.01
CA PRO A 71 -5.07 3.95 0.94
C PRO A 71 -5.42 3.56 2.37
N THR A 72 -6.72 3.40 2.66
CA THR A 72 -7.22 2.95 3.96
C THR A 72 -6.67 1.58 4.35
N ARG A 73 -6.43 0.67 3.40
CA ARG A 73 -5.87 -0.67 3.69
C ARG A 73 -4.44 -0.56 4.20
N TYR A 74 -3.60 0.21 3.51
CA TYR A 74 -2.23 0.46 3.93
C TYR A 74 -2.16 1.25 5.23
N HIS A 75 -2.99 2.28 5.39
CA HIS A 75 -3.06 3.07 6.63
C HIS A 75 -3.36 2.20 7.85
N LYS A 76 -4.39 1.36 7.78
CA LYS A 76 -4.76 0.43 8.87
C LYS A 76 -3.63 -0.56 9.16
N TYR A 77 -2.98 -1.09 8.13
CA TYR A 77 -1.86 -2.01 8.30
C TYR A 77 -0.65 -1.34 8.97
N VAL A 78 -0.26 -0.14 8.52
CA VAL A 78 0.85 0.63 9.10
C VAL A 78 0.58 0.96 10.58
N ALA A 79 -0.64 1.36 10.92
CA ALA A 79 -1.00 1.66 12.31
C ALA A 79 -0.85 0.43 13.23
N LEU A 80 -1.28 -0.75 12.76
CA LEU A 80 -1.12 -2.00 13.52
C LEU A 80 0.34 -2.44 13.59
N LEU A 81 1.12 -2.28 12.52
CA LEU A 81 2.56 -2.54 12.54
C LEU A 81 3.29 -1.66 13.56
N GLU A 82 2.90 -0.38 13.66
CA GLU A 82 3.47 0.54 14.65
C GLU A 82 3.11 0.11 16.08
N SER A 83 1.85 -0.24 16.32
CA SER A 83 1.42 -0.77 17.62
C SER A 83 2.18 -2.05 17.99
N PHE A 84 2.25 -3.02 17.08
CA PHE A 84 2.99 -4.26 17.25
C PHE A 84 4.48 -4.00 17.53
N SER A 85 5.11 -3.08 16.80
CA SER A 85 6.51 -2.68 16.99
C SER A 85 6.79 -2.11 18.39
N LYS A 86 5.83 -1.43 18.99
CA LYS A 86 5.99 -0.76 20.29
C LYS A 86 5.64 -1.67 21.46
N GLN A 87 4.59 -2.48 21.30
CA GLN A 87 3.98 -3.20 22.43
C GLN A 87 4.38 -4.68 22.48
N VAL A 88 4.53 -5.34 21.32
CA VAL A 88 4.71 -6.80 21.26
C VAL A 88 6.13 -7.16 20.82
N PHE A 89 6.64 -6.53 19.77
CA PHE A 89 7.96 -6.84 19.20
C PHE A 89 9.12 -6.77 20.21
N PRO A 90 9.17 -5.81 21.18
CA PRO A 90 10.22 -5.78 22.19
C PRO A 90 10.18 -6.95 23.17
N LEU A 91 9.02 -7.59 23.33
CA LEU A 91 8.79 -8.71 24.25
C LEU A 91 9.15 -10.06 23.61
N LEU A 92 9.33 -10.11 22.29
CA LEU A 92 9.69 -11.32 21.57
C LEU A 92 11.13 -11.73 21.86
N ASP A 93 11.37 -13.04 21.88
CA ASP A 93 12.72 -13.56 21.92
C ASP A 93 13.41 -13.44 20.54
N GLU A 94 14.73 -13.64 20.51
CA GLU A 94 15.51 -13.54 19.26
C GLU A 94 15.17 -14.63 18.24
N ALA A 95 14.65 -15.78 18.67
CA ALA A 95 14.23 -16.84 17.76
C ALA A 95 12.93 -16.48 17.05
N GLU A 96 11.96 -15.90 17.76
CA GLU A 96 10.70 -15.38 17.23
C GLU A 96 10.95 -14.21 16.27
N LYS A 97 11.82 -13.26 16.65
CA LYS A 97 12.20 -12.16 15.74
C LYS A 97 12.81 -12.67 14.45
N LYS A 98 13.66 -13.70 14.50
CA LYS A 98 14.29 -14.30 13.30
C LYS A 98 13.29 -15.01 12.37
N LYS A 99 12.16 -15.48 12.90
CA LYS A 99 11.06 -16.08 12.11
C LYS A 99 10.28 -15.04 11.31
N LEU A 100 10.29 -13.77 11.74
CA LEU A 100 9.64 -12.68 11.03
C LEU A 100 10.48 -12.29 9.80
N ARG A 101 10.06 -12.80 8.64
CA ARG A 101 10.64 -12.52 7.34
C ARG A 101 9.56 -11.94 6.44
N PHE A 102 9.87 -10.79 5.84
CA PHE A 102 8.91 -10.06 5.02
C PHE A 102 9.38 -10.02 3.57
N ASP A 103 8.68 -10.74 2.71
CA ASP A 103 9.03 -10.82 1.30
C ASP A 103 8.31 -9.72 0.50
N TRP A 104 9.09 -8.91 -0.21
CA TRP A 104 8.62 -7.89 -1.14
C TRP A 104 9.29 -8.06 -2.50
N ASN A 105 8.61 -7.72 -3.58
CA ASN A 105 9.30 -7.48 -4.85
C ASN A 105 9.86 -6.02 -4.87
N SER A 106 10.77 -5.75 -5.79
CA SER A 106 11.27 -4.37 -5.96
C SER A 106 10.33 -3.59 -6.87
N PRO A 107 9.91 -2.38 -6.48
CA PRO A 107 9.19 -1.47 -7.38
C PRO A 107 9.93 -1.23 -8.70
N ALA A 108 11.27 -1.19 -8.64
CA ALA A 108 12.12 -0.99 -9.81
C ALA A 108 12.36 -2.27 -10.64
N ALA A 109 12.02 -3.46 -10.11
CA ALA A 109 12.20 -4.72 -10.82
C ALA A 109 11.00 -5.07 -11.75
N GLY A 110 10.00 -4.20 -11.84
CA GLY A 110 8.81 -4.40 -12.66
C GLY A 110 8.01 -5.64 -12.27
N LEU A 111 7.27 -6.21 -13.23
CA LEU A 111 6.47 -7.44 -13.08
C LEU A 111 7.32 -8.73 -12.96
N SER A 112 8.53 -8.66 -12.40
CA SER A 112 9.32 -9.85 -12.16
C SER A 112 8.92 -10.50 -10.83
N ASN A 113 8.75 -11.83 -10.84
CA ASN A 113 8.48 -12.64 -9.64
C ASN A 113 9.69 -12.72 -8.66
N ARG A 114 10.56 -11.72 -8.66
CA ARG A 114 11.77 -11.69 -7.84
C ARG A 114 11.47 -10.97 -6.53
N PHE A 115 11.30 -11.76 -5.48
CA PHE A 115 11.15 -11.27 -4.13
C PHE A 115 12.51 -11.19 -3.42
N PHE A 116 12.70 -10.14 -2.63
CA PHE A 116 13.73 -10.04 -1.61
C PHE A 116 13.09 -10.12 -0.23
N SER A 117 13.85 -10.62 0.74
CA SER A 117 13.35 -10.84 2.10
C SER A 117 13.94 -9.81 3.06
N LEU A 118 13.05 -9.13 3.79
CA LEU A 118 13.40 -8.19 4.84
C LEU A 118 13.42 -8.92 6.19
N ALA A 119 14.48 -8.72 6.95
CA ALA A 119 14.67 -9.29 8.29
C ALA A 119 14.29 -8.32 9.43
N SER A 120 13.70 -7.18 9.08
CA SER A 120 13.51 -6.06 10.00
C SER A 120 12.08 -5.55 9.93
N LEU A 121 11.44 -5.46 11.09
CA LEU A 121 10.11 -4.88 11.23
C LEU A 121 10.08 -3.40 10.79
N ASN A 122 11.17 -2.66 11.02
CA ASN A 122 11.28 -1.28 10.56
C ASN A 122 11.36 -1.19 9.04
N ALA A 123 12.05 -2.12 8.39
CA ALA A 123 12.10 -2.19 6.93
C ALA A 123 10.74 -2.54 6.35
N GLU A 124 10.02 -3.48 6.97
CA GLU A 124 8.63 -3.80 6.64
C GLU A 124 7.73 -2.56 6.75
N ARG A 125 7.80 -1.83 7.87
CA ARG A 125 7.02 -0.61 8.07
C ARG A 125 7.34 0.46 7.02
N ALA A 126 8.61 0.61 6.67
CA ALA A 126 9.04 1.56 5.63
C ALA A 126 8.45 1.22 4.27
N MET A 127 8.45 -0.07 3.89
CA MET A 127 7.81 -0.53 2.65
C MET A 127 6.29 -0.31 2.66
N ALA A 128 5.62 -0.63 3.78
CA ALA A 128 4.18 -0.39 3.91
C ALA A 128 3.82 1.10 3.81
N LEU A 129 4.64 2.00 4.39
CA LEU A 129 4.51 3.45 4.27
C LEU A 129 4.75 3.94 2.85
N HIS A 130 5.76 3.39 2.16
CA HIS A 130 6.01 3.70 0.75
C HIS A 130 4.79 3.38 -0.12
N MET A 131 4.17 2.21 0.08
CA MET A 131 2.95 1.83 -0.63
C MET A 131 1.75 2.69 -0.25
N TYR A 132 1.62 3.08 1.02
CA TYR A 132 0.59 4.01 1.44
C TYR A 132 0.72 5.37 0.72
N ALA A 133 1.93 5.92 0.67
CA ALA A 133 2.21 7.16 -0.03
C ALA A 133 1.98 7.03 -1.55
N ALA A 134 2.29 5.88 -2.15
CA ALA A 134 1.97 5.60 -3.54
C ALA A 134 0.45 5.60 -3.80
N ALA A 135 -0.32 4.93 -2.93
CA ALA A 135 -1.78 4.89 -3.00
C ALA A 135 -2.40 6.30 -2.89
N LEU A 136 -1.94 7.11 -1.93
CA LEU A 136 -2.38 8.51 -1.79
C LEU A 136 -2.04 9.37 -3.01
N ARG A 137 -0.83 9.23 -3.57
CA ARG A 137 -0.43 9.96 -4.80
C ARG A 137 -1.35 9.60 -5.97
N ARG A 138 -1.72 8.33 -6.11
CA ARG A 138 -2.63 7.88 -7.17
C ARG A 138 -4.04 8.43 -7.00
N GLU A 139 -4.56 8.43 -5.77
CA GLU A 139 -5.87 9.02 -5.45
C GLU A 139 -5.89 10.52 -5.77
N ALA A 140 -4.86 11.27 -5.34
CA ALA A 140 -4.73 12.70 -5.62
C ALA A 140 -4.63 13.00 -7.12
N TYR A 141 -3.85 12.21 -7.87
CA TYR A 141 -3.76 12.34 -9.33
C TYR A 141 -5.11 12.10 -10.00
N SER A 142 -5.83 11.05 -9.58
CA SER A 142 -7.15 10.71 -10.13
C SER A 142 -8.17 11.84 -9.88
N ALA A 143 -8.16 12.43 -8.68
CA ALA A 143 -9.00 13.57 -8.34
C ALA A 143 -8.64 14.82 -9.16
N ALA A 144 -7.34 15.10 -9.33
CA ALA A 144 -6.87 16.23 -10.13
C ALA A 144 -7.22 16.08 -11.62
N ALA A 145 -7.09 14.86 -12.16
CA ALA A 145 -7.50 14.52 -13.53
C ALA A 145 -9.01 14.71 -13.75
N ALA A 146 -9.83 14.26 -12.81
CA ALA A 146 -11.28 14.46 -12.86
C ALA A 146 -11.66 15.96 -12.82
N ALA A 147 -11.00 16.75 -11.97
CA ALA A 147 -11.23 18.19 -11.88
C ALA A 147 -10.82 18.94 -13.17
N ALA A 148 -9.69 18.57 -13.78
CA ALA A 148 -9.24 19.17 -15.04
C ALA A 148 -10.20 18.86 -16.21
N ALA A 149 -10.72 17.63 -16.27
CA ALA A 149 -11.74 17.25 -17.25
C ALA A 149 -13.04 18.02 -17.06
N ALA A 150 -13.50 18.21 -15.82
CA ALA A 150 -14.71 18.98 -15.51
C ALA A 150 -14.56 20.48 -15.85
N GLY A 151 -13.38 21.06 -15.61
CA GLY A 151 -13.08 22.46 -15.96
C GLY A 151 -12.98 22.74 -17.46
N SER A 152 -12.71 21.71 -18.27
CA SER A 152 -12.64 21.82 -19.74
C SER A 152 -14.00 21.68 -20.43
N GLY A 153 -15.07 21.38 -19.69
CA GLY A 153 -16.42 21.12 -20.22
C GLY A 153 -17.37 22.33 -20.27
N VAL A 154 -16.91 23.54 -19.95
CA VAL A 154 -17.75 24.76 -20.00
C VAL A 154 -17.42 25.53 -21.28
N GLY A 155 -18.00 25.11 -22.41
CA GLY A 155 -17.73 25.76 -23.70
C GLY A 155 -18.69 25.45 -24.86
N GLU A 156 -19.69 24.59 -24.71
CA GLU A 156 -20.67 24.32 -25.78
C GLU A 156 -22.08 24.17 -25.22
N ALA A 157 -22.71 25.29 -24.88
CA ALA A 157 -24.17 25.40 -24.79
C ALA A 157 -24.60 26.87 -24.78
N ASP A 158 -24.26 27.61 -25.84
CA ASP A 158 -24.96 28.86 -26.19
C ASP A 158 -24.73 29.17 -27.67
N SER A 159 -25.39 28.39 -28.54
CA SER A 159 -25.62 28.72 -29.95
C SER A 159 -26.63 27.75 -30.54
N ALA A 160 -27.93 28.04 -30.36
CA ALA A 160 -29.00 27.79 -31.33
C ALA A 160 -30.32 28.38 -30.81
#